data_AF-A0A9X3Z5G8-F1
#
_entry.id   AF-A0A9X3Z5G8-F1
#
_cell.length_a   1.000
_cell.length_b   1.000
_cell.length_c   1.000
_cell.angle_alpha   90.00
_cell.angle_beta   90.00
_cell.angle_gamma   90.00
#
_symmetry.space_group_name_H-M   'P 1'
#
loop_
_entity.id
_entity.type
_entity.pdbx_description
1 polymer ?
#
loop_
_entity_poly.entity_id
_entity_poly.type
_entity_poly.pdbx_seq_one_letter_code
_entity_poly.pdbx_strand_id
1 'polypeptide(L)' 'MRIMMKSRELLAFACLFDTRTRPEGEKVHTCTIFTTRPNKVVTDIHD' A
#
# COMPACT_ATOMS: atom_id res chain seq x y z
N MET A 1 14.47 9.09 4.17
CA MET A 1 13.95 9.80 2.98
C MET A 1 12.41 9.75 3.01
N ARG A 2 11.70 10.81 2.61
CA ARG A 2 10.23 10.87 2.63
C ARG A 2 9.67 11.26 1.25
N ILE A 3 8.78 10.44 0.69
CA ILE A 3 8.08 10.72 -0.57
C ILE A 3 6.68 11.25 -0.25
N MET A 4 6.26 12.33 -0.89
CA MET A 4 4.92 12.92 -0.72
C MET A 4 4.42 13.52 -2.04
N MET A 5 3.10 13.73 -2.15
CA MET A 5 2.52 14.52 -3.22
C MET A 5 3.01 15.97 -3.16
N LYS A 6 3.29 16.57 -4.32
CA LYS A 6 3.67 17.99 -4.41
C LYS A 6 2.56 18.92 -3.91
N SER A 7 1.29 18.54 -4.11
CA SER A 7 0.11 19.25 -3.59
C SER A 7 -0.01 19.19 -2.07
N ARG A 8 0.73 18.30 -1.39
CA ARG A 8 0.62 17.96 0.04
C ARG A 8 -0.69 17.31 0.46
N GLU A 9 -1.52 16.92 -0.50
CA GLU A 9 -2.67 16.08 -0.24
C GLU A 9 -2.26 14.65 0.08
N LEU A 10 -3.21 13.86 0.55
CA LEU A 10 -3.00 12.45 0.86
C LEU A 10 -2.64 11.68 -0.41
N LEU A 11 -1.58 10.89 -0.34
CA LEU A 11 -1.23 9.92 -1.36
C LEU A 11 -2.07 8.65 -1.14
N ALA A 12 -3.10 8.45 -1.97
CA ALA A 12 -3.94 7.25 -1.92
C ALA A 12 -3.34 6.12 -2.78
N PHE A 13 -3.29 4.91 -2.23
CA PHE A 13 -2.78 3.72 -2.92
C PHE A 13 -3.92 2.79 -3.34
N ALA A 14 -3.78 2.18 -4.52
CA ALA A 14 -4.60 1.04 -4.89
C ALA A 14 -4.21 -0.17 -4.02
N CYS A 15 -5.21 -0.89 -3.50
CA CYS A 15 -5.00 -2.03 -2.62
C CYS A 15 -6.08 -3.10 -2.82
N LEU A 16 -5.75 -4.32 -2.41
CA LEU A 16 -6.75 -5.35 -2.10
C LEU A 16 -6.91 -5.41 -0.59
N PHE A 17 -8.13 -5.67 -0.16
CA PHE A 17 -8.44 -5.98 1.22
C PHE A 17 -9.19 -7.31 1.28
N ASP A 18 -9.05 -8.00 2.40
CA ASP A 18 -9.82 -9.19 2.68
C ASP A 18 -10.09 -9.30 4.18
N THR A 19 -11.17 -10.02 4.51
CA THR A 19 -11.52 -10.40 5.86
C THR A 19 -11.64 -11.91 5.95
N ARG A 20 -10.80 -12.54 6.77
CA ARG A 20 -10.92 -13.96 7.09
C ARG A 20 -11.38 -14.17 8.52
N THR A 21 -12.22 -15.16 8.75
CA THR A 21 -12.56 -15.61 10.11
C THR A 21 -11.58 -16.71 10.53
N ARG A 22 -10.95 -16.56 11.69
CA ARG A 22 -10.10 -17.61 12.29
C ARG A 22 -10.95 -18.80 12.75
N PRO A 23 -10.38 -19.99 12.94
CA PRO A 23 -11.10 -21.14 13.48
C PRO A 23 -11.82 -20.85 14.81
N GLU A 24 -11.28 -19.95 15.64
CA GLU A 24 -11.84 -19.54 16.93
C GLU A 24 -12.98 -18.51 16.80
N GLY A 25 -13.35 -18.10 15.58
CA GLY A 25 -14.45 -17.19 15.29
C GLY A 25 -14.08 -15.70 15.19
N GLU A 26 -12.83 -15.32 15.47
CA GLU A 26 -12.33 -13.94 15.34
C GLU A 26 -12.22 -13.51 13.86
N LYS A 27 -12.73 -12.34 13.50
CA LYS A 27 -12.51 -11.75 12.17
C LYS A 27 -11.16 -11.03 12.13
N VAL A 28 -10.36 -11.35 11.11
CA VAL A 28 -9.08 -10.71 10.81
C VAL A 28 -9.21 -9.95 9.51
N HIS A 29 -8.99 -8.65 9.58
CA HIS A 29 -9.00 -7.76 8.43
C HIS A 29 -7.56 -7.52 7.98
N THR A 30 -7.27 -7.72 6.70
CA THR A 30 -5.96 -7.49 6.12
C THR A 30 -6.06 -6.69 4.83
N CYS A 31 -5.00 -5.96 4.52
CA CYS A 31 -4.88 -5.17 3.30
C CYS A 31 -3.46 -5.32 2.77
N THR A 32 -3.32 -5.37 1.45
CA THR A 32 -2.04 -5.29 0.76
C THR A 32 -2.09 -4.22 -0.33
N ILE A 33 -1.02 -3.43 -0.40
CA ILE A 33 -0.87 -2.40 -1.43
C ILE A 33 -0.41 -3.06 -2.73
N PHE A 34 -0.97 -2.62 -3.85
CA PHE A 34 -0.45 -2.95 -5.17
C PHE A 34 0.78 -2.12 -5.49
N THR A 35 1.88 -2.80 -5.81
CA THR A 35 3.11 -2.16 -6.27
C THR A 35 3.24 -2.28 -7.79
N THR A 36 4.04 -1.39 -8.35
CA THR A 36 4.41 -1.39 -9.77
C THR A 36 5.92 -1.26 -9.87
N ARG A 37 6.49 -1.46 -11.06
CA ARG A 37 7.90 -1.11 -11.29
C ARG A 37 8.12 0.39 -11.05
N PRO A 38 9.27 0.79 -10.49
CA PRO A 38 9.55 2.17 -10.18
C PRO A 38 9.61 3.01 -11.46
N ASN A 39 9.16 4.25 -11.33
CA ASN A 39 9.33 5.25 -12.38
C ASN A 39 10.66 6.01 -12.17
N LYS A 40 10.94 6.98 -13.04
CA LYS A 40 12.16 7.81 -12.97
C LYS A 40 12.35 8.57 -11.65
N VAL A 41 11.29 8.76 -10.87
CA VAL A 41 11.37 9.44 -9.56
C VAL A 41 11.79 8.47 -8.46
N VAL A 42 11.38 7.20 -8.56
CA VAL A 42 11.58 6.19 -7.50
C VAL A 42 12.72 5.23 -7.80
N THR A 43 13.17 5.10 -9.06
CA THR A 43 14.15 4.07 -9.45
C THR A 43 15.52 4.22 -8.77
N ASP A 44 15.93 5.43 -8.41
CA ASP A 44 17.19 5.66 -7.69
C ASP A 44 17.05 5.49 -6.17
N ILE A 45 15.84 5.19 -5.71
CA ILE A 45 15.47 5.01 -4.31
C ILE A 45 15.28 3.53 -4.00
N HIS A 46 14.49 2.82 -4.82
CA HIS A 46 14.17 1.41 -4.66
C HIS A 46 13.65 0.80 -5.98
N ASP A 47 13.89 -0.51 -6.14
CA ASP A 47 13.38 -1.39 -7.19
C ASP A 47 11.88 -1.72 -7.16
#